data_AF-A0A7J5I2D7-F1
#
_entry.id   AF-A0A7J5I2D7-F1
#
_cell.length_a   1.000
_cell.length_b   1.000
_cell.length_c   1.000
_cell.angle_alpha   90.00
_cell.angle_beta   90.00
_cell.angle_gamma   90.00
#
_symmetry.space_group_name_H-M   'P 1'
#
loop_
_entity.id
_entity.type
_entity.pdbx_description
1 polymer ?
#
loop_
_entity_poly.entity_id
_entity_poly.type
_entity_poly.pdbx_seq_one_letter_code
_entity_poly.pdbx_strand_id
1 'polypeptide(L)'
;MDGSATDVTITAIGKNANYGFLSLINTDDCLYEVTDDDWKQALPYTVCEKTWGKIELLSASPYSIRLTLNVNQTGDDRNLELTFGGGYVISTLTLNQMKRQ
;
A
#
# COMPACT_ATOMS: atom_id res chain seq x y z
N MET A 1 4.11 16.80 -20.37
CA MET A 1 5.10 15.86 -19.79
C MET A 1 4.33 14.68 -19.24
N ASP A 2 4.44 13.57 -19.95
CA ASP A 2 3.94 12.25 -19.60
C ASP A 2 4.36 11.91 -18.17
N GLY A 3 3.39 11.87 -17.27
CA GLY A 3 3.61 11.55 -15.87
C GLY A 3 3.44 10.06 -15.69
N SER A 4 4.48 9.29 -16.00
CA SER A 4 4.47 7.84 -15.82
C SER A 4 4.19 7.51 -14.35
N ALA A 5 3.20 6.65 -14.10
CA ALA A 5 2.96 6.12 -12.76
C ALA A 5 4.23 5.43 -12.23
N THR A 6 4.49 5.59 -10.92
CA THR A 6 5.63 4.96 -10.24
C THR A 6 5.15 3.74 -9.49
N ASP A 7 5.79 2.59 -9.74
CA ASP A 7 5.51 1.37 -9.00
C ASP A 7 6.50 1.20 -7.83
N VAL A 8 5.96 0.97 -6.64
CA VAL A 8 6.70 0.59 -5.44
C VAL A 8 6.22 -0.78 -5.00
N THR A 9 7.13 -1.74 -4.90
CA THR A 9 6.83 -3.07 -4.36
C THR A 9 7.42 -3.21 -2.97
N ILE A 10 6.61 -3.69 -2.03
CA ILE A 10 7.03 -3.94 -0.65
C ILE A 10 6.82 -5.43 -0.39
N THR A 11 7.85 -6.10 0.11
CA THR A 11 7.83 -7.54 0.39
C THR A 11 8.36 -7.80 1.80
N ALA A 12 7.59 -8.54 2.58
CA ALA A 12 8.00 -8.99 3.90
C ALA A 12 9.08 -10.08 3.78
N ILE A 13 10.22 -9.89 4.45
CA ILE A 13 11.35 -10.83 4.43
C ILE A 13 11.87 -11.14 5.84
N GLY A 14 12.65 -12.20 5.96
CA GLY A 14 13.29 -12.60 7.22
C GLY A 14 12.43 -13.51 8.11
N LYS A 15 12.89 -13.74 9.34
CA LYS A 15 12.33 -14.73 10.29
C LYS A 15 10.83 -14.53 10.57
N ASN A 16 10.36 -13.28 10.57
CA ASN A 16 9.01 -12.91 10.96
C ASN A 16 8.14 -12.46 9.76
N ALA A 17 8.52 -12.82 8.53
CA ALA A 17 7.82 -12.40 7.31
C ALA A 17 6.33 -12.78 7.29
N ASN A 18 5.94 -13.87 7.96
CA ASN A 18 4.54 -14.32 8.07
C ASN A 18 3.65 -13.35 8.86
N TYR A 19 4.23 -12.38 9.57
CA TYR A 19 3.50 -11.31 10.25
C TYR A 19 3.52 -10.00 9.45
N GLY A 20 4.10 -9.97 8.25
CA GLY A 20 4.27 -8.76 7.45
C GLY A 20 3.14 -8.48 6.45
N PHE A 21 1.93 -8.97 6.70
CA PHE A 21 0.76 -8.69 5.86
C PHE A 21 0.33 -7.22 6.01
N LEU A 22 -0.11 -6.58 4.92
CA LEU A 22 -0.79 -5.28 5.00
C LEU A 22 -2.13 -5.45 5.74
N SER A 23 -2.39 -4.59 6.74
CA SER A 23 -3.58 -4.64 7.59
C SER A 23 -4.38 -3.35 7.61
N LEU A 24 -3.74 -2.19 7.36
CA LEU A 24 -4.44 -0.91 7.27
C LEU A 24 -3.83 -0.05 6.17
N ILE A 25 -4.69 0.54 5.38
CA ILE A 25 -4.39 1.65 4.48
C ILE A 25 -5.04 2.89 5.06
N ASN A 26 -4.26 3.94 5.28
CA ASN A 26 -4.74 5.23 5.75
C ASN A 26 -4.15 6.34 4.87
N THR A 27 -5.00 6.88 4.00
CA THR A 27 -4.74 8.04 3.14
C THR A 27 -5.89 9.04 3.29
N ASP A 28 -5.70 10.26 2.80
CA ASP A 28 -6.70 11.35 2.91
C ASP A 28 -8.13 10.93 2.45
N ASP A 29 -8.23 10.06 1.45
CA ASP A 29 -9.47 9.61 0.82
C ASP A 29 -9.66 8.07 0.80
N CYS A 30 -8.83 7.33 1.53
CA CYS A 30 -8.89 5.88 1.65
C CYS A 30 -8.47 5.42 3.07
N LEU A 31 -9.47 5.10 3.89
CA LEU A 31 -9.27 4.33 5.12
C LEU A 31 -9.83 2.93 4.90
N TYR A 32 -8.96 1.93 4.84
CA TYR A 32 -9.34 0.54 4.52
C TYR A 32 -8.60 -0.44 5.40
N GLU A 33 -9.35 -1.22 6.19
CA GLU A 33 -8.84 -2.37 6.93
C GLU A 33 -8.72 -3.56 5.98
N VAL A 34 -7.50 -4.05 5.77
CA VAL A 34 -7.24 -5.23 4.94
C VAL A 34 -7.41 -6.47 5.80
N THR A 35 -8.34 -7.34 5.39
CA THR A 35 -8.77 -8.53 6.12
C THR A 35 -8.16 -9.80 5.55
N ASP A 36 -8.30 -10.91 6.28
CA ASP A 36 -7.93 -12.24 5.80
C ASP A 36 -8.69 -12.64 4.53
N ASP A 37 -9.91 -12.11 4.32
CA ASP A 37 -10.72 -12.44 3.15
C ASP A 37 -10.24 -11.71 1.90
N ASP A 38 -9.64 -10.53 2.03
CA ASP A 38 -8.91 -9.84 0.95
C ASP A 38 -7.68 -10.67 0.53
N TRP A 39 -6.94 -11.21 1.51
CA TRP A 39 -5.77 -12.05 1.26
C TRP A 39 -6.10 -13.43 0.65
N LYS A 40 -7.36 -13.88 0.74
CA LYS A 40 -7.86 -15.11 0.09
C LYS A 40 -8.40 -14.88 -1.34
N GLN A 41 -8.49 -13.64 -1.80
CA GLN A 41 -8.90 -13.34 -3.18
C GLN A 41 -7.87 -13.86 -4.20
N ALA A 42 -8.29 -13.94 -5.47
CA ALA A 42 -7.36 -14.21 -6.56
C ALA A 42 -6.37 -13.05 -6.72
N LEU A 43 -5.08 -13.32 -6.54
CA LEU A 43 -4.02 -12.31 -6.62
C LEU A 43 -3.51 -12.13 -8.06
N PRO A 44 -3.16 -10.89 -8.50
CA PRO A 44 -3.18 -9.67 -7.71
C PRO A 44 -4.60 -9.13 -7.44
N TYR A 45 -4.83 -8.61 -6.23
CA TYR A 45 -6.13 -8.10 -5.79
C TYR A 45 -6.02 -6.62 -5.37
N THR A 46 -6.84 -5.75 -5.97
CA THR A 46 -6.88 -4.32 -5.64
C THR A 46 -7.73 -4.06 -4.41
N VAL A 47 -7.11 -3.58 -3.34
CA VAL A 47 -7.79 -3.23 -2.07
C VAL A 47 -8.20 -1.76 -2.01
N CYS A 48 -7.47 -0.88 -2.71
CA CYS A 48 -7.83 0.53 -2.83
C CYS A 48 -7.35 1.07 -4.18
N GLU A 49 -8.21 1.81 -4.86
CA GLU A 49 -7.89 2.55 -6.09
C GLU A 49 -8.56 3.92 -6.06
N LYS A 50 -7.76 4.95 -6.32
CA LYS A 50 -8.10 6.36 -6.25
C LYS A 50 -7.35 7.12 -7.34
N THR A 51 -7.60 8.43 -7.43
CA THR A 51 -6.92 9.29 -8.42
C THR A 51 -5.40 9.35 -8.19
N TRP A 52 -4.95 9.23 -6.93
CA TRP A 52 -3.53 9.19 -6.58
C TRP A 52 -2.83 7.90 -6.98
N GLY A 53 -3.58 6.83 -7.25
CA GLY A 53 -3.00 5.53 -7.52
C GLY A 53 -3.82 4.37 -6.97
N LYS A 54 -3.18 3.21 -6.83
CA LYS A 54 -3.80 2.01 -6.28
C LYS A 54 -2.83 1.19 -5.45
N ILE A 55 -3.39 0.33 -4.61
CA ILE A 55 -2.68 -0.67 -3.82
C ILE A 55 -3.22 -2.04 -4.16
N GLU A 56 -2.32 -2.94 -4.54
CA GLU A 56 -2.61 -4.32 -4.91
C GLU A 56 -1.88 -5.29 -3.98
N LEU A 57 -2.60 -6.30 -3.49
CA LEU A 57 -2.01 -7.46 -2.83
C LEU A 57 -1.46 -8.39 -3.91
N LEU A 58 -0.18 -8.78 -3.84
CA LEU A 58 0.49 -9.57 -4.89
C LEU A 58 0.71 -11.04 -4.51
N SER A 59 1.11 -11.30 -3.27
CA SER A 59 1.39 -12.65 -2.77
C SER A 59 1.18 -12.68 -1.26
N ALA A 60 0.68 -13.80 -0.73
CA ALA A 60 0.57 -14.06 0.70
C ALA A 60 1.78 -14.85 1.26
N SER A 61 2.67 -15.34 0.40
CA SER A 61 3.85 -16.12 0.80
C SER A 61 5.03 -15.92 -0.16
N PRO A 62 5.96 -14.98 0.13
CA PRO A 62 5.88 -14.00 1.23
C PRO A 62 4.81 -12.94 0.98
N TYR A 63 4.34 -12.28 2.04
CA TYR A 63 3.46 -11.13 1.91
C TYR A 63 4.12 -10.04 1.06
N SER A 64 3.48 -9.67 -0.03
CA SER A 64 3.95 -8.65 -0.96
C SER A 64 2.80 -7.81 -1.47
N ILE A 65 3.02 -6.50 -1.60
CA ILE A 65 2.08 -5.54 -2.15
C ILE A 65 2.76 -4.68 -3.22
N ARG A 66 1.95 -4.13 -4.13
CA ARG A 66 2.36 -3.09 -5.07
C ARG A 66 1.53 -1.84 -4.85
N LEU A 67 2.23 -0.71 -4.74
CA LEU A 67 1.65 0.61 -4.90
C LEU A 67 1.96 1.10 -6.31
N THR A 68 0.94 1.49 -7.05
CA THR A 68 1.10 2.24 -8.31
C THR A 68 0.66 3.67 -8.04
N LEU A 69 1.60 4.62 -8.05
CA LEU A 69 1.37 6.01 -7.69
C LEU A 69 1.36 6.89 -8.94
N ASN A 70 0.25 7.57 -9.19
CA ASN A 70 0.14 8.57 -10.25
C ASN A 70 0.84 9.87 -9.80
N VAL A 71 1.29 10.69 -10.75
CA VAL A 71 1.88 12.00 -10.42
C VAL A 71 0.93 12.82 -9.54
N ASN A 72 1.46 13.38 -8.45
CA ASN A 72 0.68 14.25 -7.59
C ASN A 72 0.38 15.58 -8.29
N GLN A 73 -0.88 15.75 -8.70
CA GLN A 73 -1.38 16.97 -9.33
C GLN A 73 -2.05 17.93 -8.33
N THR A 74 -2.12 17.59 -7.03
CA THR A 74 -2.57 18.58 -6.04
C THR A 74 -1.49 19.62 -5.78
N GLY A 75 -1.92 20.81 -5.36
CA GLY A 75 -1.03 21.87 -4.90
C GLY A 75 -0.34 21.59 -3.56
N ASP A 76 -0.64 20.43 -2.97
CA ASP A 76 -0.21 19.98 -1.64
C ASP A 76 0.40 18.57 -1.71
N ASP A 77 1.34 18.32 -0.78
CA ASP A 77 1.92 17.00 -0.52
C ASP A 77 0.84 16.06 0.00
N ARG A 78 1.01 14.76 -0.24
CA ARG A 78 0.08 13.72 0.24
C ARG A 78 0.83 12.69 1.04
N ASN A 79 0.22 12.24 2.14
CA ASN A 79 0.78 11.16 2.95
C ASN A 79 -0.04 9.89 2.77
N LEU A 80 0.65 8.78 2.57
CA LEU A 80 0.08 7.44 2.59
C LEU A 80 0.69 6.70 3.77
N GLU A 81 -0.15 6.26 4.69
CA GLU A 81 0.27 5.45 5.83
C GLU A 81 -0.23 4.02 5.64
N LEU A 82 0.71 3.07 5.66
CA LEU A 82 0.43 1.64 5.55
C LEU A 82 0.85 0.96 6.84
N THR A 83 -0.05 0.21 7.45
CA THR A 83 0.29 -0.64 8.60
C THR A 83 0.42 -2.08 8.15
N PHE A 84 1.52 -2.71 8.56
CA PHE A 84 1.81 -4.12 8.35
C PHE A 84 1.77 -4.87 9.68
N GLY A 85 1.18 -6.07 9.67
CA GLY A 85 0.99 -6.92 10.83
C GLY A 85 -0.26 -6.60 11.63
N GLY A 86 -0.42 -7.24 12.78
CA GLY A 86 -1.60 -7.12 13.61
C GLY A 86 -1.34 -7.50 15.07
N GLY A 87 -2.25 -7.08 15.95
CA GLY A 87 -2.11 -7.29 17.40
C GLY A 87 -0.93 -6.51 17.97
N TYR A 88 0.05 -7.22 18.56
CA TYR A 88 1.19 -6.62 19.26
C TYR A 88 2.42 -6.36 18.39
N VAL A 89 2.42 -6.81 17.13
CA VAL A 89 3.57 -6.67 16.22
C VAL A 89 3.09 -5.97 14.96
N ILE A 90 3.34 -4.65 14.91
CA ILE A 90 3.02 -3.81 13.77
C ILE A 90 4.23 -3.00 13.32
N SER A 91 4.28 -2.73 12.02
CA SER A 91 5.20 -1.78 11.40
C SER A 91 4.39 -0.80 10.58
N THR A 92 4.66 0.49 10.73
CA THR A 92 4.02 1.54 9.93
C THR A 92 5.02 2.06 8.91
N LEU A 93 4.61 2.12 7.64
CA LEU A 93 5.32 2.81 6.58
C LEU A 93 4.55 4.08 6.22
N THR A 94 5.22 5.22 6.34
CA THR A 94 4.70 6.49 5.83
C THR A 94 5.42 6.84 4.52
N LEU A 95 4.65 7.04 3.46
CA LEU A 95 5.13 7.51 2.17
C LEU A 95 4.59 8.92 1.93
N ASN A 96 5.50 9.89 1.78
CA ASN A 96 5.15 11.25 1.40
C ASN A 96 5.33 11.42 -0.11
N GLN A 97 4.22 11.72 -0.79
CA GLN A 97 4.17 12.06 -2.18
C GLN A 97 4.19 13.59 -2.34
N MET A 98 5.38 14.11 -2.62
CA MET A 98 5.60 15.55 -2.84
C MET A 98 4.70 16.09 -3.95
N LYS A 99 4.18 17.30 -3.76
CA LYS A 99 3.51 18.05 -4.83
C LYS A 99 4.44 18.27 -6.00
N ARG A 100 3.85 18.37 -7.20
CA ARG A 100 4.60 18.78 -8.37
C ARG A 100 4.99 20.25 -8.23
N GLN A 101 6.28 20.55 -8.43
CA GLN A 101 6.80 21.92 -8.51
C GLN A 101 6.38 22.61 -9.80
#